data_AF-A0A2L2XHD7-F1
#
_entry.id   AF-A0A2L2XHD7-F1
#
_cell.length_a   1.000
_cell.length_b   1.000
_cell.length_c   1.000
_cell.angle_alpha   90.00
_cell.angle_beta   90.00
_cell.angle_gamma   90.00
#
_symmetry.space_group_name_H-M   'P 1'
#
loop_
_entity.id
_entity.type
_entity.pdbx_description
1 polymer ?
#
loop_
_entity_poly.entity_id
_entity_poly.type
_entity_poly.pdbx_seq_one_letter_code
_entity_poly.pdbx_strand_id
1 'polypeptide(L)'
;MKYMEKIFRQVASMIFIPQKPVTDLLYMVEECRHAWQYAKKEFDMCDQEMVDYVVFKLNAAERQYMALLAKARREGLKAWPDEIAAAAARQECAEKQRCRKSIEIN
;
A
#
# COMPACT_ATOMS: atom_id res chain seq x y z
N MET A 1 -21.10 -23.20 38.42
CA MET A 1 -20.18 -22.15 37.97
C MET A 1 -20.53 -21.67 36.56
N LYS A 2 -21.67 -20.97 36.38
CA LYS A 2 -22.13 -20.46 35.06
C LYS A 2 -21.72 -19.01 34.78
N TYR A 3 -21.05 -18.37 35.74
CA TYR A 3 -20.64 -16.97 35.68
C TYR A 3 -19.29 -16.81 34.96
N MET A 4 -18.38 -17.78 35.13
CA MET A 4 -17.07 -17.77 34.50
C MET A 4 -17.13 -17.98 32.98
N GLU A 5 -18.08 -18.76 32.47
CA GLU A 5 -18.31 -18.91 31.02
C GLU A 5 -18.78 -17.61 30.36
N LYS A 6 -19.60 -16.80 31.07
CA LYS A 6 -20.06 -15.50 30.56
C LYS A 6 -18.92 -14.51 30.46
N ILE A 7 -18.05 -14.47 31.47
CA ILE A 7 -16.84 -13.63 31.45
C ILE A 7 -15.92 -14.09 30.32
N PHE A 8 -15.68 -15.39 30.18
CA PHE A 8 -14.83 -15.92 29.11
C PHE A 8 -15.38 -15.58 27.72
N ARG A 9 -16.70 -15.67 27.52
CA ARG A 9 -17.36 -15.31 26.25
C ARG A 9 -17.27 -13.82 25.94
N GLN A 10 -17.39 -12.97 26.96
CA GLN A 10 -17.32 -11.52 26.82
C GLN A 10 -15.89 -11.03 26.56
N VAL A 11 -14.90 -11.59 27.27
CA VAL A 11 -13.48 -11.30 27.04
C VAL A 11 -13.02 -11.86 25.69
N ALA A 12 -13.47 -13.05 25.29
CA ALA A 12 -13.21 -13.60 23.96
C ALA A 12 -13.80 -12.72 22.84
N SER A 13 -14.98 -12.11 23.05
CA SER A 13 -15.53 -11.14 22.09
C SER A 13 -14.79 -9.80 22.04
N MET A 14 -14.11 -9.40 23.13
CA MET A 14 -13.26 -8.21 23.15
C MET A 14 -11.87 -8.46 22.57
N ILE A 15 -11.40 -9.71 22.57
CA ILE A 15 -10.14 -10.14 21.94
C ILE A 15 -10.37 -10.51 20.46
N PHE A 16 -11.63 -10.68 20.03
CA PHE A 16 -11.99 -10.87 18.63
C PHE A 16 -11.82 -9.54 17.89
N ILE A 17 -10.58 -9.22 17.52
CA ILE A 17 -10.27 -8.24 16.48
C ILE A 17 -11.03 -8.74 15.26
N PRO A 18 -12.05 -8.00 14.77
CA PRO A 18 -12.74 -8.41 13.56
C PRO A 18 -11.69 -8.47 12.46
N GLN A 19 -11.34 -9.69 12.02
CA GLN A 19 -10.67 -9.88 10.75
C GLN A 19 -11.62 -9.30 9.71
N LYS A 20 -11.37 -8.05 9.33
CA LYS A 20 -12.11 -7.36 8.27
C LYS A 20 -12.08 -8.34 7.10
N PRO A 21 -13.25 -8.74 6.57
CA PRO A 21 -13.30 -9.78 5.56
C PRO A 21 -12.36 -9.40 4.41
N VAL A 22 -11.84 -10.40 3.71
CA VAL A 22 -10.81 -10.36 2.65
C VAL A 22 -11.29 -9.58 1.40
N THR A 23 -12.17 -8.60 1.58
CA THR A 23 -13.11 -8.12 0.57
C THR A 23 -12.59 -7.05 -0.36
N ASP A 24 -11.34 -6.59 -0.24
CA ASP A 24 -10.68 -5.95 -1.38
C ASP A 24 -9.15 -5.94 -1.20
N LEU A 25 -8.46 -6.69 -2.05
CA LEU A 25 -6.99 -6.67 -2.07
C LEU A 25 -6.46 -5.28 -2.36
N LEU A 26 -7.19 -4.46 -3.15
CA LEU A 26 -6.82 -3.08 -3.42
C LEU A 26 -6.93 -2.22 -2.16
N TYR A 27 -7.98 -2.40 -1.37
CA TYR A 27 -8.12 -1.72 -0.08
C TYR A 27 -6.94 -2.04 0.85
N MET A 28 -6.52 -3.30 0.93
CA MET A 28 -5.35 -3.68 1.74
C MET A 28 -4.05 -3.06 1.23
N VAL A 29 -3.86 -3.01 -0.09
CA VAL A 29 -2.71 -2.35 -0.72
C VAL A 29 -2.69 -0.86 -0.36
N GLU A 30 -3.84 -0.21 -0.39
CA GLU A 30 -3.98 1.21 -0.08
C GLU A 30 -3.73 1.51 1.41
N GLU A 31 -4.27 0.70 2.32
CA GLU A 31 -3.98 0.81 3.75
C GLU A 31 -2.49 0.61 4.03
N CYS A 32 -1.84 -0.38 3.39
CA CYS A 32 -0.39 -0.55 3.53
C CYS A 32 0.41 0.63 2.96
N ARG A 33 -0.06 1.24 1.86
CA ARG A 33 0.54 2.46 1.29
C ARG A 33 0.47 3.61 2.30
N HIS A 34 -0.68 3.80 2.94
CA HIS A 34 -0.87 4.80 3.99
C HIS A 34 0.01 4.52 5.21
N ALA A 35 0.09 3.27 5.67
CA ALA A 35 0.95 2.87 6.78
C ALA A 35 2.44 3.16 6.49
N TRP A 36 2.89 2.89 5.25
CA TRP A 36 4.26 3.20 4.84
C TRP A 36 4.52 4.70 4.81
N GLN A 37 3.58 5.51 4.29
CA GLN A 37 3.68 6.97 4.33
C GLN A 37 3.69 7.52 5.75
N TYR A 38 2.90 6.95 6.64
CA TYR A 38 2.88 7.32 8.05
C TYR A 38 4.23 7.02 8.71
N ALA A 39 4.79 5.83 8.48
CA ALA A 39 6.11 5.46 8.99
C ALA A 39 7.23 6.38 8.48
N LYS A 40 7.13 6.88 7.23
CA LYS A 40 8.07 7.91 6.71
C LYS A 40 7.97 9.22 7.48
N LYS A 41 6.75 9.72 7.71
CA LYS A 41 6.54 10.95 8.49
C LYS A 41 6.98 10.79 9.95
N GLU A 42 6.76 9.61 10.51
CA GLU A 42 7.21 9.28 11.87
C GLU A 42 8.74 9.25 11.93
N PHE A 43 9.42 8.75 10.90
CA PHE A 43 10.88 8.79 10.80
C PHE A 43 11.40 10.23 10.76
N ASP A 44 10.74 11.12 10.02
CA ASP A 44 11.12 12.54 9.92
C ASP A 44 10.97 13.29 11.27
N MET A 45 10.11 12.83 12.17
CA MET A 45 9.81 13.45 13.47
C MET A 45 10.36 12.67 14.67
N CYS A 46 11.10 11.59 14.42
CA CYS A 46 11.53 10.62 15.42
C CYS A 46 12.78 11.09 16.17
N ASP A 47 12.78 10.92 17.49
CA ASP A 47 13.96 11.13 18.33
C ASP A 47 15.01 10.04 18.11
N GLN A 48 16.27 10.34 18.42
CA GLN A 48 17.40 9.45 18.17
C GLN A 48 17.29 8.11 18.91
N GLU A 49 16.58 8.06 20.05
CA GLU A 49 16.35 6.83 20.81
C GLU A 49 15.34 5.87 20.15
N MET A 50 14.45 6.38 19.30
CA MET A 50 13.41 5.59 18.62
C MET A 50 13.74 5.27 17.16
N VAL A 51 14.88 5.74 16.65
CA VAL A 51 15.25 5.63 15.24
C VAL A 51 15.25 4.18 14.76
N ASP A 52 15.80 3.25 15.55
CA ASP A 52 15.88 1.84 15.18
C ASP A 52 14.49 1.21 15.07
N TYR A 53 13.58 1.56 15.98
CA TYR A 53 12.20 1.09 15.96
C TYR A 53 11.46 1.62 14.72
N VAL A 54 11.61 2.91 14.41
CA VAL A 54 10.92 3.52 13.28
C VAL A 54 11.49 3.01 11.95
N VAL A 55 12.80 2.78 11.85
CA VAL A 55 13.44 2.14 10.70
C VAL A 55 12.91 0.71 10.51
N PHE A 56 12.79 -0.07 11.59
CA PHE A 56 12.19 -1.40 11.52
C PHE A 56 10.75 -1.34 11.01
N LYS A 57 9.93 -0.44 11.56
CA LYS A 57 8.53 -0.23 11.16
C LYS A 57 8.41 0.17 9.70
N LEU A 58 9.26 1.08 9.23
CA LEU A 58 9.33 1.52 7.84
C LEU A 58 9.63 0.34 6.90
N ASN A 59 10.66 -0.45 7.20
CA ASN A 59 11.06 -1.62 6.42
C ASN A 59 9.98 -2.71 6.42
N ALA A 60 9.31 -2.92 7.56
CA ALA A 60 8.21 -3.88 7.66
C ALA A 60 7.04 -3.47 6.78
N ALA A 61 6.62 -2.19 6.83
CA ALA A 61 5.53 -1.66 6.02
C ALA A 61 5.86 -1.73 4.51
N GLU A 62 7.09 -1.42 4.12
CA GLU A 62 7.55 -1.56 2.73
C GLU A 62 7.44 -3.01 2.24
N ARG A 63 7.96 -3.98 3.01
CA ARG A 63 7.90 -5.40 2.64
C ARG A 63 6.47 -5.92 2.53
N GLN A 64 5.60 -5.49 3.44
CA GLN A 64 4.17 -5.83 3.38
C GLN A 64 3.51 -5.27 2.12
N TYR A 65 3.76 -3.99 1.81
CA TYR A 65 3.24 -3.35 0.60
C TYR A 65 3.72 -4.07 -0.67
N MET A 66 5.01 -4.40 -0.76
CA MET A 66 5.56 -5.13 -1.91
C MET A 66 4.96 -6.54 -2.07
N ALA A 67 4.72 -7.24 -0.96
CA ALA A 67 4.08 -8.55 -0.98
C ALA A 67 2.62 -8.49 -1.48
N LEU A 68 1.86 -7.48 -1.03
CA LEU A 68 0.48 -7.27 -1.49
C LEU A 68 0.42 -6.85 -2.96
N LEU A 69 1.34 -6.00 -3.42
CA LEU A 69 1.46 -5.68 -4.85
C LEU A 69 1.79 -6.91 -5.69
N ALA A 70 2.70 -7.77 -5.22
CA ALA A 70 3.01 -9.02 -5.91
C ALA A 70 1.79 -9.94 -5.99
N LYS A 71 0.99 -10.00 -4.92
CA LYS A 71 -0.28 -10.74 -4.92
C LYS A 71 -1.29 -10.14 -5.91
N ALA A 72 -1.47 -8.82 -5.90
CA ALA A 72 -2.39 -8.12 -6.79
C ALA A 72 -2.03 -8.34 -8.27
N ARG A 73 -0.73 -8.33 -8.60
CA ARG A 73 -0.24 -8.66 -9.95
C ARG A 73 -0.57 -10.10 -10.36
N ARG A 74 -0.47 -11.07 -9.45
CA ARG A 74 -0.84 -12.48 -9.74
C ARG A 74 -2.34 -12.64 -9.96
N GLU A 75 -3.15 -11.84 -9.28
CA GLU A 75 -4.61 -11.82 -9.45
C GLU A 75 -5.06 -11.00 -10.67
N GLY A 76 -4.12 -10.41 -11.43
CA GLY A 76 -4.42 -9.63 -12.64
C GLY A 76 -4.99 -8.25 -12.34
N LEU A 77 -4.94 -7.78 -11.09
CA LEU A 77 -5.38 -6.45 -10.72
C LEU A 77 -4.38 -5.41 -11.29
N LYS A 78 -4.92 -4.47 -12.07
CA LYS A 78 -4.17 -3.35 -12.64
C LYS A 78 -4.54 -2.07 -11.92
N ALA A 79 -3.55 -1.20 -11.73
CA ALA A 79 -3.75 0.11 -11.09
C ALA A 79 -4.55 1.09 -11.97
N TRP A 80 -4.51 0.92 -13.29
CA TRP A 80 -5.16 1.79 -14.26
C TRP A 80 -5.97 0.94 -15.24
N PRO A 81 -7.19 1.39 -15.63
CA PRO A 81 -7.89 0.83 -16.78
C PRO A 81 -7.03 0.93 -18.04
N ASP A 82 -7.12 -0.07 -18.92
CA ASP A 82 -6.32 -0.15 -20.15
C ASP A 82 -6.52 1.08 -21.06
N GLU A 83 -7.70 1.70 -21.00
CA GLU A 83 -8.02 2.92 -21.74
C GLU A 83 -7.16 4.12 -21.31
N ILE A 84 -6.93 4.28 -20.00
CA ILE A 84 -6.12 5.37 -19.44
C ILE A 84 -4.64 5.12 -19.72
N ALA A 85 -4.19 3.86 -19.58
CA ALA A 85 -2.81 3.47 -19.91
C ALA A 85 -2.49 3.70 -21.39
N ALA A 86 -3.43 3.38 -22.30
CA ALA A 86 -3.28 3.63 -23.72
C ALA A 86 -3.25 5.13 -24.06
N ALA A 87 -4.04 5.96 -23.37
CA ALA A 87 -4.01 7.41 -23.57
C ALA A 87 -2.67 8.03 -23.16
N ALA A 88 -2.10 7.62 -22.01
CA ALA A 88 -0.79 8.08 -21.56
C ALA A 88 0.33 7.70 -22.54
N ALA A 89 0.33 6.47 -23.04
CA ALA A 89 1.33 6.02 -24.02
C ALA A 89 1.27 6.81 -25.36
N ARG A 90 0.07 7.22 -25.79
CA ARG A 90 -0.10 8.06 -26.98
C ARG A 90 0.49 9.45 -26.80
N GLN A 91 0.30 10.06 -25.63
CA GLN A 91 0.87 11.37 -25.32
C GLN A 91 2.40 11.32 -25.30
N GLU A 92 2.97 10.29 -24.67
CA GLU A 92 4.43 10.14 -24.58
C GLU A 92 5.07 9.92 -25.96
N CYS A 93 4.41 9.16 -26.86
CA CYS A 93 4.88 8.98 -28.24
C CYS A 93 4.79 10.28 -29.04
N ALA A 94 3.70 11.05 -28.89
CA ALA A 94 3.53 12.35 -29.55
C ALA A 94 4.59 13.37 -29.09
N GLU A 95 4.93 13.38 -27.80
CA GLU A 95 5.94 14.28 -27.23
C GLU A 95 7.36 13.90 -27.68
N LYS A 96 7.71 12.62 -27.69
CA LYS A 96 8.99 12.14 -28.27
C LYS A 96 9.10 12.47 -29.76
N GLN A 97 8.01 12.34 -30.52
CA GLN A 97 7.97 12.71 -31.94
C GLN A 97 8.18 14.21 -32.14
N ARG A 98 7.62 15.04 -31.25
CA ARG A 98 7.79 16.51 -31.26
C ARG A 98 9.24 16.88 -30.98
N CYS A 99 9.83 16.34 -29.91
CA CYS A 99 11.22 16.59 -29.55
C CYS A 99 12.21 16.14 -30.64
N ARG A 100 11.98 14.97 -31.26
CA ARG A 100 12.81 14.48 -32.37
C ARG A 100 12.80 15.43 -33.57
N LYS A 101 11.62 15.91 -33.98
CA LYS A 101 11.49 16.88 -35.08
C LYS A 101 12.14 18.23 -34.78
N SER A 102 12.16 18.65 -33.51
CA SER A 102 12.84 19.90 -33.10
C SER A 102 14.38 19.80 -33.13
N ILE A 103 14.95 18.60 -33.01
CA ILE A 103 16.40 18.37 -33.11
C ILE A 103 16.85 18.29 -34.58
N GLU A 104 16.00 17.77 -35.48
CA GLU A 104 16.32 17.62 -36.91
C GLU A 104 16.24 18.95 -37.71
N ILE A 105 15.73 20.03 -37.11
CA ILE A 105 15.55 21.35 -37.77
C ILE A 105 16.69 22.34 -37.41
N ASN A 106 17.62 21.97 -36.53
CA ASN A 106 18.75 22.80 -36.07
C ASN A 106 20.08 22.14 -36.42
#